data_AF-A0A7K4NPX0-F1
#
_entry.id   AF-A0A7K4NPX0-F1
#
_cell.length_a   1.000
_cell.length_b   1.000
_cell.length_c   1.000
_cell.angle_alpha   90.00
_cell.angle_beta   90.00
_cell.angle_gamma   90.00
#
_symmetry.space_group_name_H-M   'P 1'
#
loop_
_entity.id
_entity.type
_entity.pdbx_description
1 polymer ?
#
loop_
_entity_poly.entity_id
_entity_poly.type
_entity_poly.pdbx_seq_one_letter_code
_entity_poly.pdbx_strand_id
1 'polypeptide(L)'
;MSEYIISVSKRHKNNHAGVKNGTWAIYYYDEYGKMQTKRINPLLIWYYKLRKRHRVKGVCSECGREIHFLTCWYDKKMECPFCLDEFYDEFEEY
;
A
#
# COMPACT_ATOMS: atom_id res chain seq x y z
N MET A 1 -4.17 -7.87 9.79
CA MET A 1 -3.69 -8.08 8.41
C MET A 1 -3.78 -6.77 7.62
N SER A 2 -2.74 -5.95 7.69
CA SER A 2 -2.60 -4.69 6.95
C SER A 2 -1.90 -4.94 5.61
N GLU A 3 -2.59 -5.61 4.68
CA GLU A 3 -2.08 -5.75 3.31
C GLU A 3 -2.16 -4.40 2.59
N TYR A 4 -1.02 -3.79 2.28
CA TYR A 4 -0.96 -2.50 1.59
C TYR A 4 -0.99 -2.70 0.07
N ILE A 5 -2.17 -2.60 -0.54
CA ILE A 5 -2.33 -2.78 -2.00
C ILE A 5 -1.74 -1.59 -2.75
N ILE A 6 -0.78 -1.85 -3.64
CA ILE A 6 -0.06 -0.84 -4.42
C ILE A 6 -0.56 -0.80 -5.86
N SER A 7 -0.93 -1.95 -6.41
CA SER A 7 -1.32 -2.04 -7.81
C SER A 7 -2.32 -3.17 -8.06
N VAL A 8 -3.17 -2.94 -9.06
CA VAL A 8 -4.16 -3.90 -9.57
C VAL A 8 -4.03 -3.87 -11.09
N SER A 9 -3.58 -4.97 -11.68
CA SER A 9 -3.33 -5.02 -13.13
C SER A 9 -3.64 -6.39 -13.73
N LYS A 10 -3.87 -6.40 -15.04
CA LYS A 10 -4.08 -7.64 -15.81
C LYS A 10 -2.72 -8.13 -16.28
N ARG A 11 -2.28 -9.29 -15.79
CA ARG A 11 -1.05 -9.93 -16.25
C ARG A 11 -1.34 -10.71 -17.52
N HIS A 12 -0.79 -10.27 -18.65
CA HIS A 12 -0.84 -11.01 -19.90
C HIS A 12 0.22 -12.12 -19.86
N LYS A 13 -0.20 -13.36 -20.11
CA LYS A 13 0.72 -14.44 -20.45
C LYS A 13 0.76 -14.51 -21.97
N ASN A 14 1.93 -14.29 -22.56
CA ASN A 14 2.11 -14.51 -23.99
C ASN A 14 2.12 -16.02 -24.20
N ASN A 15 0.98 -16.56 -24.62
CA ASN A 15 0.92 -17.95 -25.07
C ASN A 15 1.37 -17.96 -26.54
N HIS A 16 2.11 -18.99 -26.98
CA HIS A 16 2.56 -19.15 -28.37
C HIS A 16 1.42 -19.03 -29.42
N ALA A 17 0.16 -19.16 -29.01
CA ALA A 17 -1.05 -19.05 -29.81
C ALA A 17 -1.64 -17.62 -29.94
N GLY A 18 -0.97 -16.56 -29.45
CA GLY A 18 -1.42 -15.17 -29.63
C GLY A 18 -2.69 -14.75 -28.85
N VAL A 19 -3.40 -15.68 -28.23
CA VAL A 19 -4.60 -15.39 -27.42
C VAL A 19 -4.20 -14.78 -26.07
N LYS A 20 -4.57 -13.51 -25.86
CA LYS A 20 -4.28 -12.73 -24.65
C LYS A 20 -5.19 -13.10 -23.46
N ASN A 21 -5.12 -14.34 -22.99
CA ASN A 21 -5.82 -14.78 -21.77
C ASN A 21 -5.05 -14.34 -20.51
N GLY A 22 -5.16 -13.06 -20.18
CA GLY A 22 -4.51 -12.47 -19.01
C GLY A 22 -5.32 -12.64 -17.72
N THR A 23 -4.64 -12.96 -16.61
CA THR A 23 -5.25 -13.06 -15.28
C THR A 23 -5.07 -11.74 -14.52
N TRP A 24 -6.10 -11.29 -13.81
CA TRP A 24 -5.97 -10.13 -12.92
C TRP A 24 -5.19 -10.47 -11.67
N ALA A 25 -4.32 -9.56 -11.24
CA ALA A 25 -3.52 -9.71 -10.04
C ALA A 25 -3.43 -8.40 -9.27
N ILE A 26 -3.26 -8.54 -7.96
CA ILE A 26 -2.92 -7.44 -7.05
C ILE A 26 -1.48 -7.59 -6.59
N TYR A 27 -0.84 -6.45 -6.37
CA TYR A 27 0.49 -6.33 -5.80
C TYR A 27 0.37 -5.57 -4.48
N TYR A 28 0.93 -6.12 -3.42
CA TYR A 28 0.81 -5.56 -2.09
C TYR A 28 2.07 -5.81 -1.27
N TYR A 29 2.30 -4.98 -0.26
CA TYR A 29 3.28 -5.29 0.78
C TYR A 29 2.62 -6.13 1.88
N ASP A 30 3.32 -7.18 2.31
CA ASP A 30 2.97 -7.89 3.54
C ASP A 30 3.38 -7.07 4.78
N GLU A 31 3.09 -7.62 5.96
CA GLU A 31 3.41 -7.00 7.25
C GLU A 31 4.91 -6.81 7.48
N TYR A 32 5.75 -7.56 6.77
CA TYR A 32 7.21 -7.45 6.79
C TYR A 32 7.74 -6.53 5.68
N GLY A 33 6.85 -5.84 4.95
CA GLY A 33 7.23 -4.93 3.87
C GLY A 33 7.72 -5.62 2.59
N LYS A 34 7.55 -6.94 2.46
CA LYS A 34 7.94 -7.69 1.26
C LYS A 34 6.83 -7.65 0.23
N MET A 35 7.22 -7.45 -1.03
CA MET A 35 6.28 -7.36 -2.15
C MET A 35 5.73 -8.74 -2.50
N GLN A 36 4.41 -8.87 -2.44
CA GLN A 36 3.67 -10.08 -2.78
C GLN A 36 2.76 -9.87 -3.98
N THR A 37 2.39 -10.96 -4.64
CA THR A 37 1.47 -10.94 -5.78
C THR A 37 0.37 -11.99 -5.60
N LYS A 38 -0.89 -11.60 -5.77
CA LYS A 38 -2.04 -12.51 -5.66
C LYS A 38 -2.95 -12.37 -6.86
N ARG A 39 -3.37 -13.51 -7.43
CA ARG A 39 -4.39 -13.54 -8.50
C ARG A 39 -5.76 -13.26 -7.92
N ILE A 40 -6.58 -12.51 -8.64
CA ILE A 40 -7.92 -12.12 -8.21
C ILE A 40 -8.97 -12.40 -9.28
N ASN A 41 -10.21 -12.59 -8.83
CA ASN A 41 -11.37 -12.66 -9.71
C ASN A 41 -11.64 -11.25 -10.31
N PRO A 42 -11.94 -11.14 -11.62
CA PRO A 42 -12.31 -9.87 -12.25
C PRO A 42 -13.40 -9.05 -11.53
N LEU A 43 -14.34 -9.70 -10.84
CA LEU A 43 -15.39 -8.99 -10.08
C LEU A 43 -14.82 -8.13 -8.93
N LEU A 44 -13.64 -8.50 -8.41
CA LEU A 44 -13.00 -7.80 -7.29
C LEU A 44 -12.09 -6.64 -7.75
N ILE A 45 -11.97 -6.38 -9.05
CA ILE A 45 -11.06 -5.34 -9.57
C ILE A 45 -11.38 -3.97 -8.95
N TRP A 46 -12.65 -3.56 -8.99
CA TRP A 46 -13.06 -2.25 -8.47
C TRP A 46 -12.86 -2.14 -6.97
N TYR A 47 -13.18 -3.21 -6.23
CA TYR A 47 -12.93 -3.30 -4.80
C TYR A 47 -11.46 -3.04 -4.47
N TYR A 48 -10.53 -3.73 -5.14
CA TYR A 48 -9.10 -3.55 -4.90
C TYR A 48 -8.55 -2.22 -5.43
N LYS A 49 -9.11 -1.66 -6.51
CA LYS A 49 -8.74 -0.33 -7.00
C LYS A 49 -9.13 0.77 -6.01
N LEU A 50 -10.28 0.66 -5.36
CA LEU A 50 -10.70 1.60 -4.33
C LEU A 50 -9.84 1.49 -3.07
N ARG A 51 -9.40 0.28 -2.71
CA ARG A 51 -8.50 0.04 -1.57
C ARG A 51 -7.02 0.28 -1.87
N LYS A 52 -6.67 0.59 -3.13
CA LYS A 52 -5.30 0.87 -3.54
C LYS A 52 -4.77 2.10 -2.79
N ARG A 53 -3.57 1.97 -2.24
CA ARG A 53 -2.85 3.06 -1.60
C ARG A 53 -1.89 3.73 -2.58
N HIS A 54 -1.74 5.03 -2.42
CA HIS A 54 -0.85 5.88 -3.18
C HIS A 54 0.27 6.37 -2.26
N ARG A 55 1.49 6.46 -2.82
CA ARG A 55 2.61 7.07 -2.12
C ARG A 55 2.47 8.59 -2.23
N VAL A 56 2.35 9.24 -1.08
CA VAL A 56 2.27 10.69 -0.95
C VAL A 56 3.50 11.16 -0.16
N LYS A 57 4.10 12.27 -0.59
CA LYS A 57 5.14 12.95 0.20
C LYS A 57 4.44 13.98 1.08
N GLY A 58 4.76 13.99 2.37
CA GLY A 58 4.33 15.02 3.31
C GLY A 58 5.52 15.51 4.11
N VAL A 59 5.42 16.73 4.62
CA VAL A 59 6.38 17.28 5.57
C VAL A 59 5.68 17.34 6.92
N CYS A 60 6.31 16.82 7.97
CA CYS A 60 5.79 16.96 9.32
C CYS A 60 5.88 18.42 9.77
N SER A 61 4.80 18.98 10.31
CA SER A 61 4.78 20.33 10.84
C SER A 61 5.59 20.50 12.12
N GLU A 62 5.79 19.42 12.88
CA GLU A 62 6.48 19.45 14.18
C GLU A 62 7.99 19.28 14.01
N CYS A 63 8.43 18.18 13.39
CA CYS A 63 9.86 17.88 13.25
C CYS A 63 10.48 18.30 11.90
N GLY A 64 9.68 18.85 10.98
CA GLY A 64 10.15 19.34 9.67
C GLY A 64 10.67 18.27 8.71
N ARG A 65 10.58 16.99 9.07
CA ARG A 65 11.10 15.88 8.24
C ARG A 65 10.18 15.58 7.05
N GLU A 66 10.79 15.19 5.94
CA GLU A 66 10.07 14.64 4.79
C GLU A 66 9.72 13.17 5.03
N ILE A 67 8.44 12.84 4.87
CA ILE A 67 7.92 11.51 5.16
C ILE A 67 7.11 11.02 3.96
N HIS A 68 7.24 9.73 3.69
CA HIS A 68 6.48 9.04 2.65
C HIS A 68 5.33 8.26 3.28
N PHE A 69 4.11 8.68 2.98
CA PHE A 69 2.90 8.01 3.44
C PHE A 69 2.30 7.13 2.36
N LEU A 70 1.72 5.99 2.77
CA LEU A 70 0.85 5.18 1.93
C LEU A 70 -0.60 5.43 2.35
N THR A 71 -1.31 6.28 1.61
CA THR A 71 -2.69 6.68 1.91
C THR A 71 -3.67 6.18 0.86
N CYS A 72 -4.91 5.98 1.28
CA CYS A 72 -6.05 5.67 0.41
C CYS A 72 -7.00 6.87 0.43
N TRP A 73 -7.93 6.97 -0.53
CA TRP A 73 -8.93 8.03 -0.55
C TRP A 73 -9.78 8.10 0.73
N TYR A 74 -10.04 6.94 1.37
CA TYR A 74 -10.80 6.82 2.62
C TYR A 74 -9.92 6.97 3.87
N ASP A 75 -8.67 6.48 3.81
CA ASP A 75 -7.73 6.47 4.93
C ASP A 75 -6.58 7.45 4.65
N LYS A 76 -6.83 8.72 4.98
CA LYS A 76 -5.91 9.86 4.77
C LYS A 76 -5.07 10.18 6.00
N LYS A 77 -4.98 9.28 6.97
CA LYS A 77 -4.15 9.50 8.17
C LYS A 77 -2.68 9.63 7.76
N MET A 78 -2.08 10.77 8.09
CA MET A 78 -0.67 11.09 7.85
C MET A 78 -0.06 11.47 9.19
N GLU A 79 0.13 10.47 10.04
CA GLU A 79 0.74 10.65 11.36
C GLU A 79 2.25 10.46 11.23
N CYS A 80 3.03 11.39 11.76
CA CYS A 80 4.48 11.33 11.71
C CYS A 80 4.99 10.20 12.62
N PRO A 81 5.61 9.13 12.10
CA PRO A 81 6.11 8.04 12.94
C PRO A 81 7.18 8.51 13.93
N PHE A 82 8.00 9.49 13.57
CA PHE A 82 9.08 9.99 14.43
C PHE A 82 8.58 10.82 15.61
N CYS A 83 7.52 11.61 15.41
CA CYS A 83 6.93 12.38 16.51
C CYS A 83 6.07 11.47 17.39
N LEU A 84 5.55 10.37 16.86
CA LEU A 84 4.84 9.37 17.66
C LEU A 84 5.80 8.57 18.56
N ASP A 85 6.98 8.18 18.07
CA ASP A 85 7.97 7.44 18.87
C ASP A 85 8.52 8.27 20.05
N GLU A 86 8.77 9.58 19.85
CA GLU A 86 9.24 10.47 20.94
C GLU A 86 8.25 10.55 22.13
N PHE A 87 6.95 10.31 21.91
CA PHE A 87 5.95 10.25 22.97
C PHE A 87 5.94 8.92 23.74
N TYR A 88 6.44 7.82 23.18
CA TYR A 88 6.45 6.53 23.90
C TYR A 88 7.69 6.35 24.76
N ASP A 89 8.84 6.87 24.32
CA ASP A 89 10.08 6.85 25.10
C ASP A 89 9.95 7.64 26.42
N GLU A 90 9.13 8.70 26.46
CA GLU A 90 8.91 9.53 27.66
C GLU A 90 7.99 8.89 28.71
N PHE A 91 7.17 7.88 28.33
CA PHE A 91 6.24 7.19 29.24
C PHE A 91 6.77 5.84 29.77
N GLU A 92 7.85 5.31 29.20
CA GLU A 92 8.48 4.06 29.67
C GLU A 92 9.50 4.28 30.80
N GLU A 93 9.76 5.54 31.18
CA GLU A 93 10.68 5.94 32.26
C GLU A 93 9.99 6.20 33.63
N TYR A 94 8.69 5.88 33.80
CA TYR A 94 7.94 6.05 35.06
C TYR A 94 7.33 4.75 35.60
#